data_AF-A0A932PAL9-F1
#
_entry.id   AF-A0A932PAL9-F1
#
_cell.length_a   1.000
_cell.length_b   1.000
_cell.length_c   1.000
_cell.angle_alpha   90.00
_cell.angle_beta   90.00
_cell.angle_gamma   90.00
#
_symmetry.space_group_name_H-M   'P 1'
#
loop_
_entity.id
_entity.type
_entity.pdbx_description
1 polymer ?
#
loop_
_entity_poly.entity_id
_entity_poly.type
_entity_poly.pdbx_seq_one_letter_code
_entity_poly.pdbx_strand_id
1 'polypeptide(L)' 'MSDNGPRSDVNQLFAEGSAIDAALNRAVQEALWWHKQAGNPIAVWRDGQVVWVPPEEIDVERPEKLHGPVF' A
#
# COMPACT_ATOMS: atom_id res chain seq x y z
N MET A 1 -20.38 -5.55 -20.17
CA MET A 1 -19.66 -6.85 -20.10
C MET A 1 -18.72 -6.74 -18.92
N SER A 2 -19.12 -7.26 -17.77
CA SER A 2 -18.25 -7.28 -16.59
C SER A 2 -17.30 -8.46 -16.72
N ASP A 3 -16.01 -8.17 -16.88
CA ASP A 3 -14.95 -9.16 -16.81
C ASP A 3 -14.94 -9.77 -15.41
N ASN A 4 -15.15 -11.08 -15.32
CA ASN A 4 -15.25 -11.82 -14.06
C ASN A 4 -14.38 -13.06 -14.24
N GLY A 5 -13.06 -12.87 -14.19
CA GLY A 5 -12.09 -13.95 -14.11
C GLY A 5 -12.40 -14.90 -12.94
N PRO A 6 -11.78 -16.10 -12.90
CA PRO A 6 -12.08 -17.08 -11.86
C PRO A 6 -11.86 -16.44 -10.49
N ARG A 7 -12.92 -16.34 -9.68
CA ARG A 7 -12.82 -15.91 -8.29
C ARG A 7 -11.91 -16.91 -7.58
N SER A 8 -10.68 -16.48 -7.30
CA SER A 8 -9.80 -17.24 -6.43
C SER A 8 -10.45 -17.30 -5.06
N ASP A 9 -10.45 -18.48 -4.44
CA ASP A 9 -10.98 -18.61 -3.08
C ASP A 9 -10.15 -17.72 -2.16
N VAL A 10 -10.79 -16.75 -1.52
CA VAL A 10 -10.15 -15.81 -0.60
C VAL A 10 -9.43 -16.57 0.51
N ASN A 11 -9.99 -17.67 1.01
CA ASN A 11 -9.34 -18.50 2.03
C ASN A 11 -8.04 -19.12 1.52
N GLN A 12 -8.02 -19.55 0.26
CA GLN A 12 -6.82 -20.11 -0.36
C GLN A 12 -5.74 -19.04 -0.54
N LEU A 13 -6.12 -17.83 -0.97
CA LEU A 13 -5.17 -16.71 -1.10
C LEU A 13 -4.56 -16.31 0.24
N PHE A 14 -5.34 -16.35 1.33
CA PHE A 14 -4.83 -16.12 2.67
C PHE A 14 -3.91 -17.24 3.15
N ALA A 15 -4.21 -18.50 2.82
CA ALA A 15 -3.36 -19.63 3.17
C ALA A 15 -2.01 -19.62 2.42
N GLU A 16 -2.02 -19.19 1.15
CA GLU A 16 -0.81 -19.09 0.32
C GLU A 16 0.00 -17.80 0.59
N GLY A 17 -0.66 -16.73 1.02
CA GLY A 17 -0.08 -15.45 1.49
C GLY A 17 0.53 -14.56 0.40
N SER A 18 1.21 -15.15 -0.58
CA SER A 18 2.04 -14.42 -1.57
C SER A 18 1.28 -13.38 -2.40
N ALA A 19 0.06 -13.69 -2.84
CA ALA A 19 -0.77 -12.77 -3.62
C ALA A 19 -1.26 -11.58 -2.79
N ILE A 20 -1.57 -11.84 -1.51
CA ILE A 20 -2.02 -10.81 -0.56
C ILE A 20 -0.86 -9.91 -0.18
N ASP A 21 0.31 -10.48 0.12
CA ASP A 21 1.52 -9.72 0.43
C ASP A 21 1.91 -8.80 -0.73
N ALA A 22 1.85 -9.30 -1.97
CA ALA A 22 2.12 -8.49 -3.15
C ALA A 22 1.10 -7.35 -3.33
N ALA A 23 -0.19 -7.60 -3.06
CA ALA A 23 -1.22 -6.58 -3.12
C ALA A 23 -1.04 -5.53 -2.01
N LEU A 24 -0.74 -5.96 -0.79
CA LEU A 24 -0.51 -5.09 0.35
C LEU A 24 0.72 -4.20 0.12
N ASN A 25 1.83 -4.77 -0.35
CA ASN A 25 3.03 -4.01 -0.66
C ASN A 25 2.76 -2.90 -1.69
N ARG A 26 2.02 -3.20 -2.76
CA ARG A 26 1.62 -2.19 -3.76
C ARG A 26 0.77 -1.08 -3.13
N ALA A 27 -0.26 -1.45 -2.37
CA ALA A 27 -1.14 -0.50 -1.69
C ALA A 27 -0.37 0.42 -0.72
N VAL A 28 0.60 -0.13 0.02
CA VAL A 28 1.46 0.67 0.91
C VAL A 28 2.30 1.66 0.11
N GLN A 29 2.95 1.22 -0.98
CA GLN A 29 3.74 2.12 -1.83
C GLN A 29 2.89 3.26 -2.41
N GLU A 30 1.69 2.95 -2.88
CA GLU A 30 0.75 3.96 -3.38
C GLU A 30 0.30 4.93 -2.29
N ALA A 31 -0.07 4.45 -1.11
CA ALA A 31 -0.44 5.29 0.02
C ALA A 31 0.71 6.23 0.42
N LEU A 32 1.92 5.70 0.58
CA LEU A 32 3.10 6.50 0.90
C LEU A 32 3.34 7.60 -0.14
N TRP A 33 3.21 7.25 -1.43
CA TRP A 33 3.33 8.21 -2.52
C TRP A 33 2.27 9.32 -2.43
N TRP A 34 1.00 8.98 -2.19
CA TRP A 34 -0.06 9.98 -2.03
C TRP A 34 0.15 10.88 -0.81
N HIS A 35 0.59 10.33 0.32
CA HIS A 35 0.92 11.10 1.51
C HIS A 35 2.03 12.12 1.25
N LYS A 36 3.10 11.69 0.58
CA LYS A 36 4.20 12.56 0.13
C LYS A 36 3.69 13.70 -0.77
N GLN A 37 2.88 13.37 -1.78
CA GLN A 37 2.36 14.38 -2.72
C GLN A 37 1.37 15.36 -2.09
N ALA A 38 0.62 14.92 -1.08
CA ALA A 38 -0.37 15.74 -0.38
C ALA A 38 0.23 16.60 0.75
N GLY A 39 1.52 16.43 1.08
CA GLY A 39 2.13 17.09 2.23
C GLY A 39 1.65 16.51 3.58
N ASN A 40 1.18 15.25 3.58
CA ASN A 40 0.69 14.58 4.78
C ASN A 40 1.78 13.72 5.42
N PRO A 41 2.13 13.92 6.70
CA PRO A 41 3.07 13.05 7.39
C PRO A 41 2.49 11.64 7.60
N ILE A 42 3.36 10.67 7.90
CA ILE A 42 2.98 9.30 8.27
C ILE A 42 3.51 8.96 9.66
N ALA A 43 2.81 8.08 10.37
CA ALA A 43 3.30 7.49 11.60
C ALA A 43 3.96 6.14 11.30
N VAL A 44 5.17 5.94 11.81
CA VAL A 44 5.90 4.66 11.73
C VAL A 44 6.29 4.18 13.12
N TRP A 45 6.44 2.88 13.29
CA TRP A 45 7.04 2.30 14.49
C TRP A 45 8.55 2.18 14.29
N ARG A 46 9.34 2.85 15.12
CA ARG A 46 10.81 2.77 15.12
C ARG A 46 11.29 2.74 16.56
N ASP A 47 12.18 1.80 16.89
CA ASP A 47 12.81 1.68 18.21
C ASP A 47 11.84 1.66 19.40
N GLY A 48 10.70 0.97 19.25
CA GLY A 48 9.72 0.80 20.34
C GLY A 48 8.79 1.98 20.56
N GLN A 49 8.76 2.97 19.65
CA GLN A 49 7.90 4.15 19.74
C GLN A 49 7.31 4.53 18.39
N VAL A 50 6.25 5.33 18.44
CA VAL A 50 5.65 5.95 17.26
C VAL A 50 6.45 7.20 16.89
N VAL A 51 6.94 7.25 15.66
CA VAL A 51 7.67 8.39 15.09
C VAL A 51 6.89 8.94 13.91
N TRP A 52 6.71 10.25 13.86
CA TRP A 52 6.15 10.94 12.69
C TRP A 52 7.26 11.19 11.66
N VAL A 53 7.04 10.74 10.43
CA VAL A 53 7.92 11.02 9.28
C VAL A 53 7.27 12.12 8.46
N PRO A 54 7.95 13.27 8.26
CA PRO A 54 7.43 14.35 7.43
C PRO A 54 7.40 13.95 5.95
N PRO A 55 6.54 14.57 5.13
CA PRO A 55 6.35 14.21 3.71
C PRO A 55 7.66 14.17 2.90
N GLU A 56 8.58 15.09 3.19
CA GLU A 56 9.86 15.25 2.47
C GLU A 56 10.82 14.08 2.74
N GLU A 57 10.66 13.39 3.86
CA GLU A 57 11.46 12.24 4.27
C GLU A 57 10.82 10.89 3.92
N ILE A 58 9.63 10.89 3.31
CA ILE A 58 9.01 9.67 2.81
C ILE A 58 9.80 9.21 1.58
N ASP A 59 10.61 8.16 1.78
CA ASP A 59 11.39 7.51 0.72
C ASP A 59 10.52 6.56 -0.08
N VAL A 60 9.91 7.11 -1.15
CA VAL A 60 9.02 6.39 -2.05
C VAL A 60 9.14 6.98 -3.45
N GLU A 61 9.26 6.11 -4.44
CA GLU A 61 9.20 6.46 -5.86
C GLU A 61 7.75 6.45 -6.35
N ARG A 62 7.51 6.98 -7.56
CA ARG A 62 6.18 6.87 -8.17
C ARG A 62 5.90 5.40 -8.53
N PRO A 63 4.79 4.80 -8.06
CA PRO A 63 4.39 3.46 -8.48
C PRO A 63 4.15 3.37 -9.99
N GLU A 64 4.51 2.25 -10.61
CA GLU A 64 4.32 2.01 -12.05
C GLU A 64 2.84 2.07 -12.46
N LYS A 65 1.96 1.67 -11.55
CA LYS A 65 0.50 1.77 -11.69
C LYS A 65 -0.03 2.41 -10.43
N LEU A 66 -0.78 3.49 -10.61
CA LEU A 66 -1.58 4.07 -9.54
C LEU A 66 -2.97 3.46 -9.63
N HIS A 67 -3.38 2.79 -8.58
CA HIS A 67 -4.79 2.54 -8.36
C HIS A 67 -5.37 3.83 -7.78
N GLY A 68 -6.60 4.18 -8.19
CA GLY A 68 -7.24 5.40 -7.72
C GLY A 68 -7.26 5.44 -6.18
N PRO A 69 -7.39 6.63 -5.56
CA PRO A 69 -7.40 6.72 -4.10
C PRO A 69 -8.42 5.75 -3.51
N VAL A 70 -7.94 4.82 -2.68
CA VAL A 70 -8.78 3.93 -1.87
C VAL A 70 -8.98 4.63 -0.53
N PHE A 71 -9.86 5.63 -0.51
CA PHE A 71 -10.27 6.34 0.70
C PHE A 71 -11.80 6.29 0.82
#